data_AF-A0A8S3EXW1-F1
#
_entry.id   AF-A0A8S3EXW1-F1
#
_cell.length_a   1.000
_cell.length_b   1.000
_cell.length_c   1.000
_cell.angle_alpha   90.00
_cell.angle_beta   90.00
_cell.angle_gamma   90.00
#
_symmetry.space_group_name_H-M   'P 1'
#
loop_
_entity.id
_entity.type
_entity.pdbx_description
1 polymer ?
#
loop_
_entity_poly.entity_id
_entity_poly.type
_entity_poly.pdbx_seq_one_letter_code
_entity_poly.pdbx_strand_id
1 'polypeptide(L)'
;SYLIKYLQLCKNYGLVKQVPIENDDDDKEKFRLHATQDRQAKIQKIKEKKALEQSITKLREMMQDSNRVDDETKRRLYLEQIRWWIKQAEDDIFELKDEIKLLQFAKNPMPPINNSAAATNKLPIDGPFTLVTTKDRLYKEAVGGAGYPSVPTMTVQEFYDDLARRQAQQPVPPSKSAPLSDEQLNEVDDPAHRQNVRLTDEFKDDNPRGYGNRYNRS
;
A
#
# COMPACT_ATOMS: atom_id res chain seq x y z
N SER A 1 11.72 -19.69 -25.97
CA SER A 1 12.39 -19.48 -24.67
C SER A 1 12.60 -20.80 -23.91
N TYR A 2 13.65 -20.93 -23.08
CA TYR A 2 13.93 -22.14 -22.29
C TYR A 2 12.79 -22.49 -21.31
N LEU A 3 12.17 -21.48 -20.67
CA LEU A 3 11.04 -21.66 -19.76
C LEU A 3 9.79 -22.26 -20.43
N ILE A 4 9.52 -21.87 -21.69
CA ILE A 4 8.41 -22.45 -22.46
C ILE A 4 8.66 -23.93 -22.75
N LYS A 5 9.89 -24.31 -23.13
CA LYS A 5 10.26 -25.71 -23.34
C LYS A 5 10.13 -26.53 -22.05
N TYR A 6 10.51 -25.95 -20.92
CA TYR A 6 10.32 -26.56 -19.60
C TYR A 6 8.84 -26.80 -19.28
N LEU A 7 7.98 -25.80 -19.44
CA LEU A 7 6.54 -25.95 -19.20
C LEU A 7 5.87 -26.93 -20.17
N GLN A 8 6.31 -26.98 -21.44
CA GLN A 8 5.86 -27.99 -22.40
C GLN A 8 6.23 -29.41 -21.95
N LEU A 9 7.43 -29.62 -21.42
CA LEU A 9 7.83 -30.90 -20.86
C LEU A 9 6.95 -31.28 -19.66
N CYS A 10 6.72 -30.34 -18.73
CA CYS A 10 5.84 -30.56 -17.58
C CYS A 10 4.39 -30.85 -18.00
N LYS A 11 3.90 -30.26 -19.09
CA LYS A 11 2.60 -30.56 -19.68
C LYS A 11 2.54 -32.00 -20.22
N ASN A 12 3.59 -32.45 -20.90
CA ASN A 12 3.66 -33.83 -21.43
C ASN A 12 3.60 -34.88 -20.32
N TYR A 13 4.13 -34.57 -19.14
CA TYR A 13 4.04 -35.41 -17.95
C TYR A 13 2.72 -35.24 -17.14
N GLY A 14 1.78 -34.41 -17.62
CA GLY A 14 0.49 -34.19 -16.95
C GLY A 14 0.57 -33.36 -15.66
N LEU A 15 1.70 -32.67 -15.41
CA LEU A 15 1.88 -31.83 -14.22
C LEU A 15 1.25 -30.44 -14.38
N VAL A 16 1.04 -29.99 -15.63
CA VAL A 16 0.51 -28.68 -15.97
C VAL A 16 -0.66 -28.85 -16.94
N LYS A 17 -1.79 -28.19 -16.66
CA LYS A 17 -2.99 -28.25 -17.51
C LYS A 17 -2.88 -27.37 -18.75
N GLN A 18 -2.30 -26.19 -18.61
CA GLN A 18 -2.21 -25.18 -19.65
C GLN A 18 -0.86 -24.47 -19.58
N VAL A 19 -0.18 -24.38 -20.73
CA VAL A 19 1.03 -23.57 -20.87
C VAL A 19 0.58 -22.19 -21.31
N PRO A 20 1.10 -21.09 -20.74
CA PRO A 20 0.85 -19.75 -21.26
C PRO A 20 1.39 -19.67 -22.71
N ILE A 21 0.51 -19.78 -23.70
CA ILE A 21 0.86 -19.67 -25.13
C ILE A 21 0.98 -18.18 -25.48
N GLU A 22 1.93 -17.85 -26.35
CA GLU A 22 2.24 -16.52 -26.91
C GLU A 22 1.13 -15.97 -27.83
N ASN A 23 -0.13 -15.95 -27.40
CA ASN A 23 -1.16 -15.24 -28.16
C ASN A 23 -1.21 -13.79 -27.67
N ASP A 24 -0.55 -12.90 -28.42
CA ASP A 24 -0.36 -11.48 -28.11
C ASP A 24 -1.57 -10.58 -28.49
N ASP A 25 -2.66 -11.14 -29.02
CA ASP A 25 -3.69 -10.33 -29.70
C ASP A 25 -4.92 -9.93 -28.87
N ASP A 26 -5.16 -10.51 -27.68
CA ASP A 26 -6.43 -10.32 -26.94
C ASP A 26 -6.39 -9.33 -25.74
N ASP A 27 -5.25 -8.67 -25.50
CA ASP A 27 -5.00 -7.98 -24.21
C ASP A 27 -5.65 -6.60 -24.04
N LYS A 28 -6.16 -5.97 -25.11
CA LYS A 28 -6.68 -4.59 -25.04
C LYS A 28 -8.05 -4.45 -24.36
N GLU A 29 -8.89 -5.47 -24.39
CA GLU A 29 -10.28 -5.41 -23.88
C GLU A 29 -10.40 -5.77 -22.38
N LYS A 30 -9.47 -6.54 -21.81
CA LYS A 30 -9.58 -7.05 -20.42
C LYS A 30 -9.17 -6.05 -19.33
N PHE A 31 -8.58 -4.92 -19.69
CA PHE A 31 -7.82 -4.07 -18.76
C PHE A 31 -8.67 -3.28 -17.73
N ARG A 32 -10.01 -3.22 -17.87
CA ARG A 32 -10.81 -2.22 -17.13
C ARG A 32 -11.83 -2.74 -16.12
N LEU A 33 -12.11 -4.04 -16.06
CA LEU A 33 -13.22 -4.57 -15.22
C LEU A 33 -12.77 -5.43 -14.03
N HIS A 34 -11.49 -5.77 -13.88
CA HIS A 34 -11.06 -6.87 -12.99
C HIS A 34 -10.02 -6.53 -11.92
N ALA A 35 -9.74 -5.26 -11.60
CA ALA A 35 -8.70 -4.91 -10.62
C ALA A 35 -8.81 -5.62 -9.25
N THR A 36 -10.03 -5.87 -8.75
CA THR A 36 -10.25 -6.63 -7.50
C THR A 36 -10.07 -8.14 -7.68
N GLN A 37 -10.50 -8.69 -8.82
CA GLN A 37 -10.34 -10.11 -9.13
C GLN A 37 -8.89 -10.46 -9.45
N ASP A 38 -8.18 -9.58 -10.16
CA ASP A 38 -6.75 -9.71 -10.47
C ASP A 38 -5.91 -9.65 -9.19
N ARG A 39 -6.23 -8.72 -8.28
CA ARG A 39 -5.60 -8.66 -6.97
C ARG A 39 -5.83 -9.94 -6.17
N GLN A 40 -7.07 -10.43 -6.13
CA GLN A 40 -7.40 -11.64 -5.40
C GLN A 40 -6.71 -12.87 -5.99
N ALA A 41 -6.65 -12.98 -7.33
CA ALA A 41 -5.92 -14.03 -8.02
C ALA A 41 -4.41 -13.98 -7.71
N LYS A 42 -3.80 -12.79 -7.67
CA LYS A 42 -2.39 -12.62 -7.27
C LYS A 42 -2.14 -13.05 -5.83
N ILE A 43 -3.04 -12.69 -4.91
CA ILE A 43 -2.95 -13.14 -3.51
C ILE A 43 -3.04 -14.67 -3.42
N GLN A 44 -3.97 -15.28 -4.15
CA GLN A 44 -4.11 -16.74 -4.20
C GLN A 44 -2.85 -17.41 -4.73
N LYS A 45 -2.28 -16.93 -5.84
CA LYS A 45 -1.02 -17.44 -6.39
C LYS A 45 0.13 -17.36 -5.38
N ILE A 46 0.31 -16.22 -4.71
CA ILE A 46 1.36 -16.04 -3.70
C ILE A 46 1.14 -17.00 -2.52
N LYS A 47 -0.11 -17.17 -2.08
CA LYS A 47 -0.47 -18.09 -0.99
C LYS A 47 -0.17 -19.55 -1.38
N GLU A 48 -0.51 -19.96 -2.60
CA GLU A 48 -0.19 -21.29 -3.14
C GLU A 48 1.32 -21.54 -3.17
N LYS A 49 2.10 -20.59 -3.70
CA LYS A 49 3.56 -20.69 -3.77
C LYS A 49 4.19 -20.82 -2.38
N LYS A 50 3.71 -20.02 -1.42
CA LYS A 50 4.16 -20.10 -0.01
C LYS A 50 3.80 -21.43 0.64
N ALA A 51 2.62 -22.00 0.32
CA ALA A 51 2.24 -23.32 0.82
C ALA A 51 3.14 -24.45 0.27
N LEU A 52 3.51 -24.37 -1.01
CA LEU A 52 4.48 -25.30 -1.63
C LEU A 52 5.86 -25.18 -0.99
N GLU A 53 6.33 -23.96 -0.77
CA GLU A 53 7.62 -23.71 -0.11
C GLU A 53 7.65 -24.28 1.31
N GLN A 54 6.60 -24.05 2.11
CA GLN A 54 6.46 -24.67 3.44
C GLN A 54 6.45 -26.20 3.39
N SER A 55 5.80 -26.79 2.38
CA SER A 55 5.80 -28.24 2.17
C SER A 55 7.21 -28.76 1.87
N ILE A 56 7.94 -28.08 0.98
CA ILE A 56 9.34 -28.43 0.62
C ILE A 56 10.25 -28.31 1.84
N THR A 57 10.12 -27.26 2.66
CA THR A 57 10.93 -27.08 3.88
C THR A 57 10.70 -28.23 4.86
N LYS A 58 9.44 -28.60 5.13
CA LYS A 58 9.09 -29.75 5.99
C LYS A 58 9.66 -31.06 5.46
N LEU A 59 9.53 -31.31 4.15
CA LEU A 59 10.08 -32.52 3.53
C LEU A 59 11.61 -32.55 3.59
N ARG A 60 12.26 -31.38 3.50
CA ARG A 60 13.71 -31.25 3.63
C ARG A 60 14.19 -31.52 5.06
N GLU A 61 13.46 -31.04 6.07
CA GLU A 61 13.72 -31.34 7.49
C GLU A 61 13.56 -32.84 7.76
N MET A 62 12.46 -33.45 7.31
CA MET A 62 12.24 -34.91 7.44
C MET A 62 13.35 -35.75 6.80
N MET A 63 13.98 -35.25 5.73
CA MET A 63 15.12 -35.91 5.10
C MET A 63 16.44 -35.76 5.88
N GLN A 64 16.60 -34.70 6.70
CA GLN A 64 17.80 -34.48 7.51
C GLN A 64 17.84 -35.36 8.75
N ASP A 65 16.68 -35.62 9.36
CA ASP A 65 16.58 -36.33 10.64
C ASP A 65 16.70 -37.87 10.52
N SER A 66 16.70 -38.41 9.30
CA SER A 66 16.61 -39.86 9.06
C SER A 66 17.87 -40.46 8.40
N ASN A 67 18.57 -41.35 9.12
CA ASN A 67 19.69 -42.18 8.62
C ASN A 67 19.27 -43.26 7.58
N ARG A 68 18.00 -43.26 7.15
CA ARG A 68 17.48 -44.08 6.05
C ARG A 68 16.45 -43.24 5.32
N VAL A 69 16.90 -42.52 4.29
CA VAL A 69 16.04 -41.66 3.47
C VAL A 69 15.12 -42.51 2.62
N ASP A 70 13.83 -42.51 2.94
CA ASP A 70 12.82 -43.22 2.17
C ASP A 70 12.74 -42.66 0.73
N ASP A 71 12.64 -43.55 -0.25
CA ASP A 71 12.58 -43.19 -1.67
C ASP A 71 11.29 -42.43 -2.00
N GLU A 72 10.21 -42.72 -1.30
CA GLU A 72 8.93 -42.05 -1.47
C GLU A 72 9.00 -40.58 -1.01
N THR A 73 9.69 -40.30 0.09
CA THR A 73 9.89 -38.92 0.58
C THR A 73 10.73 -38.10 -0.40
N LYS A 74 11.78 -38.69 -0.99
CA LYS A 74 12.57 -38.05 -2.06
C LYS A 74 11.73 -37.74 -3.28
N ARG A 75 10.94 -38.72 -3.74
CA ARG A 75 10.02 -38.53 -4.87
C ARG A 75 9.06 -37.38 -4.61
N ARG A 76 8.45 -37.35 -3.43
CA ARG A 76 7.53 -36.27 -3.03
C ARG A 76 8.21 -34.91 -3.03
N LEU A 77 9.42 -34.82 -2.47
CA LEU A 77 10.20 -33.57 -2.45
C LEU A 77 10.48 -33.06 -3.87
N TYR A 78 10.95 -33.91 -4.79
CA TYR A 78 11.21 -33.49 -6.16
C TYR A 78 9.95 -33.10 -6.92
N LEU A 79 8.83 -33.80 -6.70
CA LEU A 79 7.55 -33.43 -7.31
C LEU A 79 7.04 -32.07 -6.81
N GLU A 80 7.14 -31.78 -5.51
CA GLU A 80 6.79 -30.48 -4.95
C GLU A 80 7.72 -29.37 -5.44
N GLN A 81 9.02 -29.65 -5.58
CA GLN A 81 9.96 -28.71 -6.20
C GLN A 81 9.60 -28.41 -7.65
N ILE A 82 9.29 -29.42 -8.46
CA ILE A 82 8.86 -29.22 -9.85
C ILE A 82 7.59 -28.36 -9.90
N ARG A 83 6.63 -28.60 -9.01
CA ARG A 83 5.41 -27.78 -8.90
C ARG A 83 5.71 -26.33 -8.55
N TRP A 84 6.66 -26.10 -7.63
CA TRP A 84 7.10 -24.75 -7.29
C TRP A 84 7.79 -24.06 -8.47
N TRP A 85 8.68 -24.75 -9.18
CA TRP A 85 9.37 -24.24 -10.37
C TRP A 85 8.41 -23.96 -11.53
N ILE A 86 7.34 -24.75 -11.70
CA ILE A 86 6.27 -24.46 -12.66
C ILE A 86 5.65 -23.09 -12.34
N LYS A 87 5.27 -22.84 -11.07
CA LYS A 87 4.69 -21.56 -10.66
C LYS A 87 5.68 -20.41 -10.87
N GLN A 88 6.96 -20.61 -10.54
CA GLN A 88 8.00 -19.62 -10.80
C GLN A 88 8.15 -19.32 -12.30
N ALA A 89 8.21 -20.35 -13.15
CA ALA A 89 8.37 -20.18 -14.59
C ALA A 89 7.18 -19.45 -15.23
N GLU A 90 5.95 -19.66 -14.73
CA GLU A 90 4.78 -18.90 -15.16
C GLU A 90 4.91 -17.40 -14.85
N ASP A 91 5.38 -17.06 -13.64
CA ASP A 91 5.64 -15.67 -13.21
C ASP A 91 6.77 -15.05 -14.05
N ASP A 92 7.90 -15.75 -14.20
CA ASP A 92 9.07 -15.28 -14.96
C ASP A 92 8.72 -15.02 -16.44
N ILE A 93 7.89 -15.86 -17.07
CA ILE A 93 7.43 -15.64 -18.45
C ILE A 93 6.63 -14.34 -18.56
N PHE A 94 5.79 -14.04 -17.58
CA PHE A 94 5.01 -12.81 -17.57
C PHE A 94 5.90 -11.58 -17.38
N GLU A 95 6.84 -11.63 -16.42
CA GLU A 95 7.79 -10.54 -16.17
C GLU A 95 8.69 -10.27 -17.38
N LEU A 96 9.22 -11.32 -18.01
CA LEU A 96 10.03 -11.18 -19.23
C LEU A 96 9.23 -10.62 -20.40
N LYS A 97 7.95 -10.97 -20.55
CA LYS A 97 7.09 -10.39 -21.59
C LYS A 97 6.89 -8.89 -21.39
N ASP A 98 6.64 -8.47 -20.15
CA ASP A 98 6.48 -7.05 -19.81
C ASP A 98 7.79 -6.27 -20.00
N GLU A 99 8.93 -6.86 -19.63
CA GLU A 99 10.25 -6.28 -19.89
C GLU A 99 10.53 -6.13 -21.39
N ILE A 100 10.24 -7.15 -22.20
CA ILE A 100 10.39 -7.09 -23.66
C ILE A 100 9.55 -5.96 -24.24
N LYS A 101 8.28 -5.82 -23.81
CA LYS A 101 7.42 -4.71 -24.23
C LYS A 101 8.05 -3.36 -23.86
N LEU A 102 8.55 -3.21 -22.63
CA LEU A 102 9.21 -1.98 -22.18
C LEU A 102 10.47 -1.66 -23.00
N LEU A 103 11.29 -2.66 -23.31
CA LEU A 103 12.48 -2.51 -24.15
C LEU A 103 12.13 -2.14 -25.59
N GLN A 104 11.02 -2.65 -26.14
CA GLN A 104 10.52 -2.24 -27.45
C GLN A 104 10.10 -0.76 -27.44
N PHE A 105 9.41 -0.30 -26.40
CA PHE A 105 9.09 1.12 -26.22
C PHE A 105 10.34 1.99 -26.05
N ALA A 106 11.36 1.50 -25.34
CA ALA A 106 12.63 2.22 -25.18
C ALA A 106 13.43 2.31 -26.48
N LYS A 107 13.37 1.27 -27.33
CA LYS A 107 14.02 1.24 -28.66
C LYS A 107 13.33 2.17 -29.66
N ASN A 108 12.01 2.26 -29.60
CA ASN A 108 11.19 3.15 -30.41
C ASN A 108 10.54 4.20 -29.52
N PRO A 109 11.31 5.17 -28.98
CA PRO A 109 10.73 6.22 -28.16
C PRO A 109 9.69 6.95 -29.02
N MET A 110 8.47 7.08 -28.50
CA MET A 110 7.46 7.90 -29.16
C MET A 110 8.05 9.28 -29.44
N PRO A 111 7.79 9.85 -30.63
CA PRO A 111 8.23 11.21 -30.92
C PRO A 111 7.74 12.13 -29.80
N PRO A 112 8.53 13.14 -29.39
CA PRO A 112 8.08 14.08 -28.38
C PRO A 112 6.72 14.58 -28.85
N ILE A 113 5.69 14.37 -28.02
CA ILE A 113 4.37 14.92 -28.27
C ILE A 113 4.58 16.42 -28.37
N ASN A 114 4.58 16.93 -29.60
CA ASN A 114 4.80 18.32 -29.89
C ASN A 114 3.53 19.03 -29.43
N ASN A 115 3.45 19.31 -28.12
CA ASN A 115 2.41 20.13 -27.50
C ASN A 115 2.58 21.62 -27.89
N SER A 116 3.05 21.90 -29.11
CA SER A 116 3.19 23.23 -29.68
C SER A 116 1.88 23.73 -30.31
N ALA A 117 0.84 22.89 -30.38
CA ALA A 117 -0.52 23.32 -30.76
C ALA A 117 -1.46 23.57 -29.56
N ALA A 118 -0.96 23.52 -28.32
CA ALA A 118 -1.70 23.88 -27.11
C ALA A 118 -0.91 24.89 -26.26
N ALA A 119 -0.36 25.92 -26.91
CA ALA A 119 0.17 27.10 -26.25
C ALA A 119 -0.95 28.11 -25.93
N THR A 120 -2.01 27.67 -25.23
CA THR A 120 -2.87 28.58 -24.45
C THR A 120 -3.33 27.82 -23.19
N ASN A 121 -2.99 28.37 -22.02
CA ASN A 121 -3.38 27.91 -20.68
C ASN A 121 -2.68 26.67 -20.12
N LYS A 122 -1.34 26.72 -19.97
CA LYS A 122 -0.70 25.93 -18.91
C LYS A 122 -1.00 26.61 -17.57
N LEU A 123 -1.86 26.01 -16.75
CA LEU A 123 -1.90 26.34 -15.33
C LEU A 123 -0.55 25.95 -14.72
N PRO A 124 0.09 26.81 -13.89
CA PRO A 124 1.36 26.46 -13.26
C PRO A 124 1.13 25.28 -12.30
N ILE A 125 1.73 24.13 -12.60
CA ILE A 125 1.86 23.03 -11.65
C ILE A 125 3.21 23.23 -10.97
N ASP A 126 3.28 24.23 -10.10
CA ASP A 126 4.43 24.45 -9.21
C ASP A 126 4.00 24.07 -7.79
N GLY A 127 4.01 22.76 -7.52
CA GLY A 127 3.80 22.23 -6.17
C GLY A 127 3.83 20.70 -6.13
N PRO A 128 4.38 20.08 -5.07
CA PRO A 128 4.36 18.64 -4.92
C PRO A 128 2.91 18.14 -4.87
N PHE A 129 2.57 17.16 -5.70
CA PHE A 129 1.26 16.52 -5.66
C PHE A 129 1.08 15.84 -4.29
N THR A 130 0.03 16.19 -3.55
CA THR A 130 -0.32 15.51 -2.31
C THR A 130 -1.34 14.40 -2.63
N LEU A 131 -1.04 13.18 -2.18
CA LEU A 131 -1.96 12.05 -2.27
C LEU A 131 -3.07 12.25 -1.24
N VAL A 132 -4.23 12.73 -1.68
CA VAL A 132 -5.42 12.88 -0.84
C VAL A 132 -5.93 11.48 -0.47
N THR A 133 -5.81 11.11 0.81
CA THR A 133 -6.32 9.83 1.31
C THR A 133 -7.85 9.89 1.47
N THR A 134 -8.54 8.75 1.50
CA THR A 134 -9.98 8.69 1.80
C THR A 134 -10.36 9.37 3.13
N LYS A 135 -9.45 9.34 4.11
CA LYS A 135 -9.58 10.10 5.37
C LYS A 135 -9.55 11.62 5.12
N ASP A 136 -8.61 12.11 4.33
CA ASP A 136 -8.51 13.53 3.97
C ASP A 136 -9.75 14.02 3.22
N ARG A 137 -10.38 13.15 2.43
CA ARG A 137 -11.64 13.43 1.73
C ARG A 137 -12.83 13.58 2.70
N LEU A 138 -12.92 12.71 3.71
CA LEU A 138 -13.94 12.80 4.76
C LEU A 138 -13.75 14.05 5.63
N TYR A 139 -12.51 14.39 5.98
CA TYR A 139 -12.23 15.65 6.71
C TYR A 139 -12.58 16.89 5.88
N LYS A 140 -12.37 16.85 4.56
CA LYS A 140 -12.73 17.94 3.64
C LYS A 140 -14.24 18.13 3.48
N GLU A 141 -15.02 17.05 3.51
CA GLU A 141 -16.48 17.09 3.43
C GLU A 141 -17.10 17.50 4.78
N ALA A 142 -16.55 17.03 5.90
CA ALA A 142 -17.05 17.37 7.24
C ALA A 142 -16.84 18.84 7.64
N VAL A 143 -15.87 19.53 7.02
CA VAL A 143 -15.55 20.95 7.29
C VAL A 143 -16.15 21.90 6.23
N GLY A 144 -17.11 21.43 5.41
CA GLY A 144 -17.89 22.32 4.55
C GLY A 144 -17.11 22.90 3.36
N GLY A 145 -16.27 22.10 2.71
CA GLY A 145 -15.71 22.42 1.39
C GLY A 145 -14.66 23.53 1.35
N ALA A 146 -14.40 24.23 2.45
CA ALA A 146 -13.24 25.10 2.61
C ALA A 146 -12.02 24.21 2.88
N GLY A 147 -11.28 23.87 1.82
CA GLY A 147 -10.08 23.03 1.90
C GLY A 147 -9.01 23.58 2.85
N TYR A 148 -8.03 22.72 3.12
CA TYR A 148 -6.75 23.06 3.78
C TYR A 148 -6.31 24.48 3.40
N PRO A 149 -5.94 25.31 4.39
CA PRO A 149 -5.88 26.75 4.24
C PRO A 149 -5.09 27.10 2.98
N SER A 150 -5.79 27.70 2.01
CA SER A 150 -5.12 28.42 0.93
C SER A 150 -4.11 29.33 1.60
N VAL A 151 -2.86 29.27 1.12
CA VAL A 151 -1.71 30.10 1.49
C VAL A 151 -2.16 31.39 2.19
N PRO A 152 -1.67 31.72 3.40
CA PRO A 152 -2.11 32.89 4.13
C PRO A 152 -2.10 34.12 3.21
N THR A 153 -3.28 34.64 2.90
CA THR A 153 -3.43 35.80 2.00
C THR A 153 -3.11 37.12 2.68
N MET A 154 -2.82 37.08 3.98
CA MET A 154 -2.51 38.23 4.81
C MET A 154 -1.11 38.09 5.39
N THR A 155 -0.40 39.22 5.46
CA THR A 155 0.87 39.26 6.19
C THR A 155 0.62 39.15 7.69
N VAL A 156 1.64 38.73 8.46
CA VAL A 156 1.54 38.59 9.92
C VAL A 156 1.04 39.88 10.59
N GLN A 157 1.47 41.03 10.07
CA GLN A 157 1.08 42.34 10.59
C GLN A 157 -0.40 42.64 10.34
N GLU A 158 -0.84 42.41 9.11
CA GLU A 158 -2.22 42.57 8.67
C GLU A 158 -3.18 41.66 9.46
N PHE A 159 -2.71 40.47 9.85
CA PHE A 159 -3.46 39.57 10.73
C PHE A 159 -3.63 40.14 12.14
N TYR A 160 -2.61 40.78 12.72
CA TYR A 160 -2.74 41.43 14.02
C TYR A 160 -3.68 42.64 13.98
N ASP A 161 -3.65 43.41 12.89
CA ASP A 161 -4.54 44.55 12.70
C ASP A 161 -6.00 44.10 12.56
N ASP A 162 -6.25 43.01 11.82
CA ASP A 162 -7.58 42.42 11.68
C ASP A 162 -8.09 41.78 12.97
N LEU A 163 -7.20 41.12 13.73
CA LEU A 163 -7.53 40.58 15.04
C LEU A 163 -7.91 41.70 16.01
N ALA A 164 -7.16 42.81 16.02
CA ALA A 164 -7.46 43.98 16.85
C ALA A 164 -8.80 44.63 16.46
N ARG A 165 -9.10 44.74 15.16
CA ARG A 165 -10.41 45.25 14.68
C ARG A 165 -11.57 44.33 15.07
N ARG A 166 -11.41 43.01 14.93
CA ARG A 166 -12.44 42.04 15.33
C ARG A 166 -12.67 42.07 16.84
N GLN A 167 -11.61 42.15 17.62
CA GLN A 167 -11.69 42.24 19.07
C GLN A 167 -12.35 43.55 19.53
N ALA A 168 -12.17 44.64 18.78
CA ALA A 168 -12.84 45.91 19.03
C ALA A 168 -14.33 45.95 18.61
N GLN A 169 -14.77 45.07 17.70
CA GLN A 169 -16.16 45.00 17.21
C GLN A 169 -17.03 43.96 17.93
N GLN A 170 -16.45 43.13 18.81
CA GLN A 170 -17.22 42.22 19.64
C GLN A 170 -17.87 42.98 20.80
N PRO A 171 -19.21 42.95 20.96
CA PRO A 171 -19.84 43.43 22.18
C PRO A 171 -19.35 42.54 23.33
N VAL A 172 -18.66 43.12 24.30
CA VAL A 172 -18.12 42.43 25.47
C VAL A 172 -19.26 41.70 26.21
N PRO A 173 -19.29 40.34 26.24
CA PRO A 173 -20.11 39.64 27.20
C PRO A 173 -19.44 39.76 28.59
N PRO A 174 -20.19 39.79 29.70
CA PRO A 174 -19.58 39.78 31.02
C PRO A 174 -18.76 38.51 31.21
N SER A 175 -17.46 38.70 31.47
CA SER A 175 -16.47 37.77 32.01
C SER A 175 -16.89 36.30 32.04
N LYS A 176 -16.49 35.54 31.02
CA LYS A 176 -16.16 34.12 31.21
C LYS A 176 -14.64 34.04 31.27
N SER A 177 -14.14 33.60 32.42
CA SER A 177 -12.73 33.36 32.71
C SER A 177 -12.04 32.61 31.56
N ALA A 178 -10.83 33.05 31.22
CA ALA A 178 -9.97 32.37 30.26
C ALA A 178 -9.89 30.85 30.54
N PRO A 179 -9.78 29.99 29.51
CA PRO A 179 -9.48 28.58 29.71
C PRO A 179 -8.20 28.46 30.55
N LEU A 180 -8.29 27.75 31.67
CA LEU A 180 -7.17 27.50 32.58
C LEU A 180 -6.09 26.71 31.85
N SER A 181 -4.82 27.04 32.07
CA SER A 181 -3.70 26.26 31.54
C SER A 181 -3.66 24.85 32.16
N ASP A 182 -2.98 23.89 31.53
CA ASP A 182 -2.84 22.52 32.06
C ASP A 182 -2.27 22.48 33.49
N GLU A 183 -1.42 23.44 33.85
CA GLU A 183 -0.88 23.62 35.21
C GLU A 183 -1.96 24.06 36.20
N GLN A 184 -2.85 24.97 35.79
CA GLN A 184 -3.96 25.44 36.61
C GLN A 184 -5.07 24.38 36.73
N LEU A 185 -5.31 23.58 35.69
CA LEU A 185 -6.25 22.45 35.72
C LEU A 185 -5.81 21.34 36.68
N ASN A 186 -4.49 21.19 36.91
CA ASN A 186 -3.96 20.24 37.88
C ASN A 186 -4.02 20.78 39.33
N GLU A 187 -4.09 22.10 39.53
CA GLU A 187 -4.34 22.73 40.84
C GLU A 187 -5.82 22.74 41.23
N VAL A 188 -6.73 22.75 40.24
CA VAL A 188 -8.16 22.62 40.48
C VAL A 188 -8.43 21.16 40.86
N ASP A 189 -8.82 20.93 42.12
CA ASP A 189 -9.11 19.59 42.68
C ASP A 189 -10.45 19.01 42.15
N ASP A 190 -10.66 19.04 40.84
CA ASP A 190 -11.82 18.46 40.17
C ASP A 190 -11.66 16.92 40.14
N PRO A 191 -12.54 16.15 40.80
CA PRO A 191 -12.47 14.70 40.82
C PRO A 191 -12.53 14.07 39.42
N ALA A 192 -13.23 14.69 38.45
CA ALA A 192 -13.35 14.17 37.10
C ALA A 192 -12.02 14.24 36.33
N HIS A 193 -11.29 15.34 36.48
CA HIS A 193 -9.98 15.52 35.84
C HIS A 193 -8.97 14.50 36.36
N ARG A 194 -8.90 14.30 37.68
CA ARG A 194 -8.03 13.28 38.29
C ARG A 194 -8.32 11.87 37.79
N GLN A 195 -9.61 11.53 37.62
CA GLN A 195 -10.00 10.22 37.10
C GLN A 195 -9.56 10.05 35.65
N ASN A 196 -9.75 11.07 34.81
CA ASN A 196 -9.31 11.02 33.41
C ASN A 196 -7.80 10.90 33.29
N VAL A 197 -7.02 11.66 34.07
CA VAL A 197 -5.56 11.55 34.09
C VAL A 197 -5.12 10.13 34.43
N ARG A 198 -5.71 9.52 35.47
CA ARG A 198 -5.41 8.12 35.84
C ARG A 198 -5.74 7.13 34.72
N LEU A 199 -6.91 7.26 34.10
CA LEU A 199 -7.33 6.40 32.99
C LEU A 199 -6.39 6.53 31.78
N THR A 200 -5.92 7.74 31.50
CA THR A 200 -4.98 7.97 30.40
C THR A 200 -3.59 7.40 30.66
N ASP A 201 -3.19 7.29 31.92
CA ASP A 201 -1.92 6.71 32.34
C ASP A 201 -1.97 5.18 32.28
N GLU A 202 -3.01 4.57 32.88
CA GLU A 202 -3.25 3.12 32.87
C GLU A 202 -3.36 2.56 31.44
N PHE A 203 -4.06 3.28 30.55
CA PHE A 203 -4.16 2.88 29.15
C PHE A 203 -2.79 2.90 28.41
N LYS A 204 -1.89 3.83 28.75
CA LYS A 204 -0.57 3.93 28.12
C LYS A 204 0.38 2.85 28.60
N ASP A 205 0.27 2.45 29.87
CA ASP A 205 1.03 1.33 30.45
C ASP A 205 0.65 0.00 29.78
N ASP A 206 -0.65 -0.22 29.54
CA ASP A 206 -1.16 -1.42 28.85
C ASP A 206 -0.90 -1.42 27.34
N ASN A 207 -0.70 -0.25 26.71
CA ASN A 207 -0.51 -0.10 25.27
C ASN A 207 0.85 0.53 24.91
N PRO A 208 1.95 -0.23 25.00
CA PRO A 208 3.27 0.27 24.65
C PRO A 208 3.35 0.64 23.16
N ARG A 209 4.17 1.65 22.85
CA ARG A 209 4.41 2.08 21.47
C ARG A 209 4.84 0.90 20.60
N GLY A 210 4.10 0.68 19.52
CA GLY A 210 4.39 -0.41 18.56
C GLY A 210 3.70 -1.75 18.86
N TYR A 211 2.76 -1.81 19.81
CA TYR A 211 1.97 -3.03 20.10
C TYR A 211 1.29 -3.62 18.85
N GLY A 212 0.76 -2.78 17.95
CA GLY A 212 -0.02 -3.22 16.79
C GLY A 212 0.76 -3.71 15.56
N ASN A 213 2.08 -3.49 15.48
CA ASN A 213 2.85 -3.77 14.26
C ASN A 213 3.96 -4.82 14.46
N ARG A 214 3.63 -5.88 15.22
CA ARG A 214 4.56 -6.96 15.59
C ARG A 214 4.57 -8.16 14.63
N TYR A 215 3.55 -8.30 13.78
CA TYR A 215 3.39 -9.48 12.93
C TYR A 215 4.16 -9.46 11.60
N ASN A 216 4.70 -8.31 11.19
CA ASN A 216 5.42 -8.14 9.92
C ASN A 216 6.94 -7.93 10.14
N ARG A 217 7.52 -8.57 11.16
CA ARG A 217 8.95 -8.45 11.51
C ARG A 217 9.83 -9.59 10.95
N SER A 218 9.30 -10.40 10.04
CA SER A 218 10.00 -11.49 9.35
C SER A 218 9.84 -11.35 7.85
#